data_AF-A0A6F8XMA3-F1
#
_entry.id   AF-A0A6F8XMA3-F1
#
_cell.length_a   1.000
_cell.length_b   1.000
_cell.length_c   1.000
_cell.angle_alpha   90.00
_cell.angle_beta   90.00
_cell.angle_gamma   90.00
#
_symmetry.space_group_name_H-M   'P 1'
#
loop_
_entity.id
_entity.type
_entity.pdbx_description
1 polymer ?
#
loop_
_entity_poly.entity_id
_entity_poly.type
_entity_poly.pdbx_seq_one_letter_code
_entity_poly.pdbx_strand_id
1 'polypeptide(L)'
;MDRLAEWPAHTAAVLPFIVVVWLGMWSGRRRILEDPAAHRVLLRCVAAGGLAVAFLGGLPYALVAAGAIHVDTATLEATAYLHSASGMSGGPGYVALFGLLALRFPKGRQLSSVEAVAALGRRSLSGYLLQSVAWTALFVPFTLDLGGSTYTAFAAAVAVWIVSVLAAGALEARGQRGPAEWLLRRLTYGR
;
A
#
# COMPACT_ATOMS: atom_id res chain seq x y z
N MET A 1 -12.73 -8.94 27.59
CA MET A 1 -13.48 -9.80 26.66
C MET A 1 -12.65 -11.04 26.39
N ASP A 2 -13.24 -12.23 26.51
CA ASP A 2 -12.53 -13.47 26.22
C ASP A 2 -12.16 -13.51 24.74
N ARG A 3 -10.90 -13.81 24.42
CA ARG A 3 -10.39 -13.80 23.03
C ARG A 3 -11.23 -14.68 22.09
N LEU A 4 -11.93 -15.69 22.61
CA LEU A 4 -12.84 -16.54 21.86
C LEU A 4 -14.06 -15.81 21.28
N ALA A 5 -14.53 -14.72 21.90
CA ALA A 5 -15.63 -13.91 21.38
C ALA A 5 -15.15 -12.80 20.41
N GLU A 6 -13.89 -12.38 20.55
CA GLU A 6 -13.27 -11.36 19.69
C GLU A 6 -12.99 -11.90 18.27
N TRP A 7 -12.55 -13.16 18.16
CA TRP A 7 -12.14 -13.74 16.88
C TRP A 7 -13.25 -13.85 15.84
N PRO A 8 -14.48 -14.32 16.17
CA PRO A 8 -15.58 -14.34 15.21
C PRO A 8 -15.96 -12.93 14.72
N ALA A 9 -16.02 -11.96 15.65
CA ALA A 9 -16.36 -10.58 15.32
C ALA A 9 -15.29 -9.92 14.44
N HIS A 10 -14.01 -10.11 14.79
CA HIS A 10 -12.90 -9.65 13.96
C HIS A 10 -12.94 -10.30 12.58
N THR A 11 -13.08 -11.63 12.51
CA THR A 11 -13.15 -12.36 11.24
C THR A 11 -14.29 -11.86 10.36
N ALA A 12 -15.48 -11.65 10.93
CA ALA A 12 -16.63 -11.10 10.21
C ALA A 12 -16.37 -9.68 9.69
N ALA A 13 -15.62 -8.87 10.43
CA ALA A 13 -15.22 -7.53 10.00
C ALA A 13 -14.18 -7.54 8.86
N VAL A 14 -13.28 -8.55 8.82
CA VAL A 14 -12.26 -8.64 7.76
C VAL A 14 -12.76 -9.41 6.53
N LEU A 15 -13.79 -10.24 6.65
CA LEU A 15 -14.31 -11.06 5.56
C LEU A 15 -14.70 -10.24 4.30
N PRO A 16 -15.30 -9.05 4.40
CA PRO A 16 -15.62 -8.19 3.26
C PRO A 16 -14.40 -7.76 2.42
N PHE A 17 -13.18 -7.80 2.97
CA PHE A 17 -11.97 -7.47 2.18
C PHE A 17 -11.73 -8.46 1.03
N ILE A 18 -12.39 -9.63 1.03
CA ILE A 18 -12.36 -10.53 -0.11
C ILE A 18 -12.87 -9.87 -1.41
N VAL A 19 -13.75 -8.88 -1.30
CA VAL A 19 -14.26 -8.10 -2.44
C VAL A 19 -13.11 -7.36 -3.14
N VAL A 20 -12.14 -6.84 -2.39
CA VAL A 20 -10.94 -6.18 -2.96
C VAL A 20 -10.10 -7.18 -3.75
N VAL A 21 -9.93 -8.40 -3.23
CA VAL A 21 -9.23 -9.48 -3.94
C VAL A 21 -9.95 -9.84 -5.23
N TRP A 22 -11.29 -9.98 -5.17
CA TRP A 22 -12.12 -10.27 -6.34
C TRP A 22 -12.06 -9.16 -7.39
N LEU A 23 -12.12 -7.90 -6.98
CA LEU A 23 -11.94 -6.75 -7.87
C LEU A 23 -10.56 -6.79 -8.54
N GLY A 24 -9.50 -7.09 -7.78
CA GLY A 24 -8.16 -7.29 -8.31
C GLY A 24 -8.12 -8.40 -9.36
N MET A 25 -8.64 -9.59 -9.05
CA MET A 25 -8.69 -10.71 -9.99
C MET A 25 -9.51 -10.41 -11.24
N TRP A 26 -10.68 -9.77 -11.09
CA TRP A 26 -11.53 -9.34 -12.19
C TRP A 26 -10.80 -8.34 -13.11
N SER A 27 -10.10 -7.36 -12.52
CA SER A 27 -9.34 -6.37 -13.26
C SER A 27 -8.19 -6.98 -14.05
N GLY A 28 -7.51 -7.98 -13.47
CA GLY A 28 -6.47 -8.76 -14.12
C GLY A 28 -7.01 -9.60 -15.28
N ARG A 29 -8.16 -10.28 -15.10
CA ARG A 29 -8.82 -11.04 -16.18
C ARG A 29 -9.22 -10.16 -17.35
N ARG A 30 -9.62 -8.92 -17.10
CA ARG A 30 -9.93 -7.92 -18.14
C ARG A 30 -8.72 -7.16 -18.66
N ARG A 31 -7.51 -7.46 -18.16
CA ARG A 31 -6.26 -6.85 -18.62
C ARG A 31 -6.26 -5.32 -18.54
N ILE A 32 -7.01 -4.76 -17.59
CA ILE A 32 -7.27 -3.31 -17.52
C ILE A 32 -5.96 -2.51 -17.38
N LEU A 33 -5.00 -3.04 -16.62
CA LEU A 33 -3.69 -2.40 -16.41
C LEU A 33 -2.62 -2.88 -17.40
N GLU A 34 -2.86 -3.96 -18.14
CA GLU A 34 -1.95 -4.44 -19.19
C GLU A 34 -2.13 -3.64 -20.48
N ASP A 35 -3.38 -3.24 -20.78
CA ASP A 35 -3.71 -2.26 -21.81
C ASP A 35 -4.50 -1.07 -21.21
N PRO A 36 -3.82 -0.17 -20.49
CA PRO A 36 -4.46 1.00 -19.91
C PRO A 36 -4.91 2.01 -20.98
N ALA A 37 -4.40 1.90 -22.22
CA ALA A 37 -4.79 2.79 -23.30
C ALA A 37 -6.22 2.49 -23.79
N ALA A 38 -6.62 1.22 -23.84
CA ALA A 38 -7.98 0.82 -24.14
C ALA A 38 -9.01 1.20 -23.05
N HIS A 39 -8.55 1.38 -21.80
CA HIS A 39 -9.42 1.59 -20.64
C HIS A 39 -9.34 3.00 -20.03
N ARG A 40 -8.90 4.02 -20.79
CA ARG A 40 -8.64 5.38 -20.28
C ARG A 40 -9.83 6.01 -19.56
N VAL A 41 -11.05 5.86 -20.09
CA VAL A 41 -12.26 6.45 -19.49
C VAL A 41 -12.54 5.80 -18.13
N LEU A 42 -12.54 4.46 -18.08
CA LEU A 42 -12.71 3.72 -16.84
C LEU A 42 -11.65 4.11 -15.80
N LEU A 43 -10.38 4.15 -16.19
CA LEU A 43 -9.29 4.51 -15.29
C LEU A 43 -9.44 5.95 -14.77
N ARG A 44 -9.85 6.91 -15.61
CA ARG A 44 -10.10 8.29 -15.17
C ARG A 44 -11.26 8.38 -14.19
N CYS A 45 -12.37 7.70 -14.48
CA CYS A 45 -13.54 7.67 -13.60
C CYS A 45 -13.20 7.04 -12.24
N VAL A 46 -12.49 5.90 -12.24
CA VAL A 46 -12.09 5.21 -11.00
C VAL A 46 -11.05 6.03 -10.23
N ALA A 47 -10.07 6.63 -10.91
CA ALA A 47 -9.09 7.50 -10.26
C ALA A 47 -9.77 8.72 -9.64
N ALA A 48 -10.56 9.46 -10.40
CA ALA A 48 -11.24 10.66 -9.91
C ALA A 48 -12.25 10.32 -8.81
N GLY A 49 -13.14 9.35 -9.04
CA GLY A 49 -14.17 8.95 -8.08
C GLY A 49 -13.59 8.36 -6.81
N GLY A 50 -12.68 7.38 -6.93
CA GLY A 50 -12.08 6.71 -5.77
C GLY A 50 -11.23 7.65 -4.92
N LEU A 51 -10.41 8.50 -5.55
CA LEU A 51 -9.61 9.47 -4.79
C LEU A 51 -10.48 10.59 -4.19
N ALA A 52 -11.51 11.06 -4.90
CA ALA A 52 -12.43 12.06 -4.35
C ALA A 52 -13.20 11.51 -3.15
N VAL A 53 -13.72 10.27 -3.23
CA VAL A 53 -14.42 9.63 -2.11
C VAL A 53 -13.48 9.45 -0.91
N ALA A 54 -12.28 8.91 -1.13
CA ALA A 54 -11.30 8.73 -0.07
C ALA A 54 -10.89 10.06 0.59
N PHE A 55 -10.67 11.10 -0.22
CA PHE A 55 -10.28 12.42 0.27
C PHE A 55 -11.41 13.11 1.04
N LEU A 56 -12.61 13.21 0.43
CA LEU A 56 -13.75 13.89 1.03
C LEU A 56 -14.29 13.16 2.26
N GLY A 57 -14.28 11.82 2.26
CA GLY A 57 -14.68 11.03 3.42
C GLY A 57 -13.67 11.06 4.57
N GLY A 58 -12.38 11.26 4.27
CA GLY A 58 -11.35 11.43 5.29
C GLY A 58 -11.23 12.85 5.85
N LEU A 59 -11.75 13.85 5.13
CA LEU A 59 -11.60 15.26 5.48
C LEU A 59 -12.16 15.61 6.88
N PRO A 60 -13.37 15.17 7.29
CA PRO A 60 -13.90 15.50 8.60
C PRO A 60 -13.01 14.99 9.74
N TYR A 61 -12.56 13.73 9.65
CA TYR A 61 -11.68 13.14 10.65
C TYR A 61 -10.32 13.87 10.71
N ALA A 62 -9.76 14.23 9.55
CA ALA A 62 -8.51 14.99 9.47
C ALA A 62 -8.62 16.38 10.13
N LEU A 63 -9.75 17.07 9.98
CA LEU A 63 -9.99 18.37 10.62
C LEU A 63 -10.09 18.26 12.14
N VAL A 64 -10.73 17.20 12.65
CA VAL A 64 -10.78 16.93 14.10
C VAL A 64 -9.39 16.57 14.63
N ALA A 65 -8.67 15.68 13.93
CA ALA A 65 -7.32 15.27 14.30
C ALA A 65 -6.31 16.42 14.27
N ALA A 66 -6.49 17.39 13.37
CA ALA A 66 -5.69 18.61 13.30
C ALA A 66 -6.04 19.65 14.38
N GLY A 67 -7.06 19.41 15.20
CA GLY A 67 -7.56 20.36 16.21
C GLY A 67 -8.30 21.57 15.63
N ALA A 68 -8.64 21.54 14.33
CA ALA A 68 -9.35 22.63 13.67
C ALA A 68 -10.84 22.66 14.05
N ILE A 69 -11.42 21.50 14.39
CA ILE A 69 -12.81 21.35 14.82
C ILE A 69 -12.82 20.44 16.06
N HIS A 70 -13.62 20.79 17.06
CA HIS A 70 -13.84 19.97 18.24
C HIS A 70 -15.26 19.42 18.19
N VAL A 71 -15.39 18.11 18.36
CA VAL A 71 -16.68 17.39 18.32
C VAL A 71 -16.79 16.46 19.53
N ASP A 72 -18.01 16.02 19.84
CA ASP A 72 -18.24 15.01 20.86
C ASP A 72 -17.73 13.63 20.43
N THR A 73 -17.62 12.71 21.39
CA THR A 73 -17.06 11.36 21.18
C THR A 73 -17.81 10.57 20.11
N ALA A 74 -19.15 10.66 20.06
CA ALA A 74 -19.94 9.89 19.09
C ALA A 74 -19.70 10.40 17.67
N THR A 75 -19.62 11.72 17.49
CA THR A 75 -19.28 12.33 16.20
C THR A 75 -17.84 11.99 15.77
N LEU A 76 -16.88 11.96 16.70
CA LEU A 76 -15.51 11.53 16.41
C LEU A 76 -15.47 10.08 15.90
N GLU A 77 -16.17 9.16 16.56
CA GLU A 77 -16.27 7.75 16.12
C GLU A 77 -16.91 7.64 14.74
N ALA A 78 -17.99 8.37 14.48
CA ALA A 78 -18.66 8.39 13.19
C ALA A 78 -17.74 8.90 12.06
N THR A 79 -16.98 9.97 12.30
CA THR A 79 -16.00 10.48 11.32
C THR A 79 -14.82 9.53 11.11
N ALA A 80 -14.36 8.83 12.15
CA ALA A 80 -13.33 7.80 12.04
C ALA A 80 -13.80 6.60 11.21
N TYR A 81 -15.06 6.18 11.40
CA TYR A 81 -15.68 5.13 10.58
C TYR A 81 -15.81 5.57 9.12
N LEU A 82 -16.28 6.80 8.88
CA LEU A 82 -16.37 7.37 7.53
C LEU A 82 -15.01 7.42 6.85
N HIS A 83 -13.96 7.87 7.55
CA HIS A 83 -12.58 7.88 7.06
C HIS A 83 -12.12 6.46 6.67
N SER A 84 -12.34 5.48 7.55
CA SER A 84 -11.94 4.08 7.31
C SER A 84 -12.67 3.46 6.13
N ALA A 85 -13.99 3.66 6.03
CA ALA A 85 -14.82 3.11 4.96
C ALA A 85 -14.52 3.77 3.60
N SER A 86 -14.48 5.10 3.56
CA SER A 86 -14.17 5.85 2.34
C SER A 86 -12.74 5.62 1.86
N GLY A 87 -11.78 5.46 2.78
CA GLY A 87 -10.38 5.18 2.48
C GLY A 87 -10.16 3.93 1.63
N MET A 88 -11.03 2.92 1.74
CA MET A 88 -10.95 1.70 0.92
C MET A 88 -11.05 1.99 -0.59
N SER A 89 -11.77 3.04 -0.99
CA SER A 89 -11.88 3.46 -2.40
C SER A 89 -10.58 4.07 -2.94
N GLY A 90 -9.69 4.51 -2.06
CA GLY A 90 -8.39 5.08 -2.42
C GLY A 90 -7.48 4.06 -3.11
N GLY A 91 -7.53 2.78 -2.72
CA GLY A 91 -6.73 1.72 -3.34
C GLY A 91 -6.96 1.60 -4.86
N PRO A 92 -8.19 1.29 -5.31
CA PRO A 92 -8.54 1.31 -6.73
C PRO A 92 -8.27 2.65 -7.42
N GLY A 93 -8.50 3.77 -6.72
CA GLY A 93 -8.22 5.11 -7.23
C GLY A 93 -6.73 5.32 -7.57
N TYR A 94 -5.83 4.97 -6.66
CA TYR A 94 -4.38 5.04 -6.86
C TYR A 94 -3.91 4.05 -7.95
N VAL A 95 -4.43 2.83 -7.96
CA VAL A 95 -4.12 1.84 -9.01
C VAL A 95 -4.50 2.39 -10.40
N ALA A 96 -5.69 2.98 -10.52
CA ALA A 96 -6.14 3.56 -11.78
C ALA A 96 -5.31 4.78 -12.19
N LEU A 97 -4.96 5.64 -11.22
CA LEU A 97 -4.09 6.78 -11.42
C LEU A 97 -2.69 6.35 -11.91
N PHE A 98 -2.08 5.35 -11.27
CA PHE A 98 -0.79 4.81 -11.69
C PHE A 98 -0.86 4.13 -13.06
N GLY A 99 -1.97 3.45 -13.38
CA GLY A 99 -2.22 2.93 -14.73
C GLY A 99 -2.26 4.03 -15.80
N LEU A 100 -2.87 5.18 -15.50
CA LEU A 100 -2.85 6.36 -16.39
C LEU A 100 -1.48 7.02 -16.48
N LEU A 101 -0.75 7.11 -15.36
CA LEU A 101 0.62 7.63 -15.32
C LEU A 101 1.56 6.77 -16.14
N ALA A 102 1.40 5.44 -16.11
CA ALA A 102 2.19 4.51 -16.91
C ALA A 102 2.10 4.79 -18.42
N LEU A 103 0.97 5.32 -18.92
CA LEU A 103 0.81 5.73 -20.32
C LEU A 103 1.72 6.90 -20.72
N ARG A 104 2.25 7.66 -19.76
CA ARG A 104 3.15 8.80 -20.04
C ARG A 104 4.61 8.40 -20.14
N PHE A 105 4.96 7.15 -19.82
CA PHE A 105 6.33 6.65 -19.88
C PHE A 105 6.48 5.70 -21.08
N PRO A 106 7.15 6.11 -22.17
CA PRO A 106 7.33 5.29 -23.36
C PRO A 106 8.04 3.97 -23.03
N LYS A 107 7.57 2.86 -23.61
CA LYS A 107 8.27 1.57 -23.54
C LYS A 107 9.69 1.74 -24.10
N GLY A 108 10.70 1.38 -23.32
CA GLY A 108 12.12 1.46 -23.73
C GLY A 108 12.88 2.73 -23.30
N ARG A 109 12.22 3.71 -22.66
CA ARG A 109 12.89 4.89 -22.09
C ARG A 109 12.47 5.06 -20.61
N GLN A 110 12.60 3.99 -19.84
CA GLN A 110 12.30 4.05 -18.41
C GLN A 110 13.41 4.84 -17.72
N LEU A 111 13.02 5.89 -17.00
CA LEU A 111 13.93 6.56 -16.08
C LEU A 111 14.36 5.55 -15.02
N SER A 112 15.65 5.48 -14.70
CA SER A 112 16.22 4.49 -13.76
C SER A 112 15.47 4.45 -12.42
N SER A 113 14.94 5.58 -11.96
CA SER A 113 14.14 5.66 -10.73
C SER A 113 12.80 4.92 -10.82
N VAL A 114 12.07 5.03 -11.94
CA VAL A 114 10.80 4.30 -12.14
C VAL A 114 11.06 2.80 -12.22
N GLU A 115 12.15 2.42 -12.89
CA GLU A 115 12.56 1.03 -12.99
C GLU A 115 13.00 0.46 -11.62
N ALA A 116 13.71 1.22 -10.79
CA ALA A 116 14.08 0.83 -9.45
C ALA A 116 12.85 0.63 -8.53
N VAL A 117 11.87 1.52 -8.62
CA VAL A 117 10.59 1.38 -7.90
C VAL A 117 9.82 0.15 -8.41
N ALA A 118 9.78 -0.06 -9.72
CA ALA A 118 9.16 -1.24 -10.31
C ALA A 118 9.90 -2.54 -9.91
N ALA A 119 11.23 -2.49 -9.76
CA ALA A 119 12.05 -3.61 -9.29
C ALA A 119 11.73 -3.98 -7.84
N LEU A 120 11.44 -3.00 -6.98
CA LEU A 120 10.94 -3.24 -5.62
C LEU A 120 9.55 -3.89 -5.67
N GLY A 121 8.65 -3.41 -6.54
CA GLY A 121 7.33 -4.03 -6.75
C GLY A 121 7.42 -5.50 -7.20
N ARG A 122 8.38 -5.85 -8.06
CA ARG A 122 8.66 -7.24 -8.48
C ARG A 122 9.23 -8.13 -7.36
N ARG A 123 9.72 -7.52 -6.27
CA ARG A 123 10.35 -8.19 -5.11
C ARG A 123 9.64 -7.77 -3.82
N SER A 124 8.31 -7.72 -3.87
CA SER A 124 7.47 -7.18 -2.80
C SER A 124 7.57 -7.98 -1.50
N LEU A 125 7.78 -9.30 -1.55
CA LEU A 125 7.93 -10.13 -0.36
C LEU A 125 9.26 -9.83 0.35
N SER A 126 10.35 -9.74 -0.41
CA SER A 126 11.65 -9.34 0.15
C SER A 126 11.62 -7.92 0.71
N GLY A 127 10.99 -6.98 -0.01
CA GLY A 127 10.82 -5.60 0.46
C GLY A 127 10.00 -5.52 1.75
N TYR A 128 8.90 -6.25 1.82
CA TYR A 128 8.06 -6.34 3.02
C TYR A 128 8.82 -6.91 4.22
N LEU A 129 9.58 -7.99 4.04
CA LEU A 129 10.38 -8.57 5.13
C LEU A 129 11.51 -7.64 5.58
N LEU A 130 12.20 -6.98 4.64
CA LEU A 130 13.22 -5.98 4.96
C LEU A 130 12.63 -4.85 5.81
N GLN A 131 11.49 -4.31 5.41
CA GLN A 131 10.78 -3.28 6.18
C GLN A 131 10.37 -3.78 7.55
N SER A 132 9.83 -5.00 7.64
CA SER A 132 9.40 -5.59 8.92
C SER A 132 10.57 -5.74 9.90
N VAL A 133 11.72 -6.22 9.43
CA VAL A 133 12.95 -6.31 10.21
C VAL A 133 13.44 -4.93 10.61
N ALA A 134 13.41 -3.96 9.68
CA ALA A 134 13.81 -2.59 9.96
C ALA A 134 12.95 -1.96 11.06
N TRP A 135 11.62 -2.09 11.00
CA TRP A 135 10.72 -1.59 12.04
C TRP A 135 10.97 -2.23 13.40
N THR A 136 11.23 -3.55 13.40
CA THR A 136 11.58 -4.28 14.63
C THR A 136 12.88 -3.75 15.24
N ALA A 137 13.91 -3.56 14.40
CA ALA A 137 15.20 -3.06 14.84
C ALA A 137 15.16 -1.59 15.29
N LEU A 138 14.32 -0.77 14.67
CA LEU A 138 14.27 0.68 14.91
C LEU A 138 13.36 1.07 16.07
N PHE A 139 12.22 0.41 16.26
CA PHE A 139 11.14 0.91 17.13
C PHE A 139 10.74 -0.01 18.28
N VAL A 140 11.27 -1.23 18.36
CA VAL A 140 10.96 -2.09 19.50
C VAL A 140 11.68 -1.57 20.75
N PRO A 141 11.03 -1.51 21.94
CA PRO A 141 11.62 -0.87 23.12
C PRO A 141 12.96 -1.43 23.60
N PHE A 142 13.25 -2.70 23.27
CA PHE A 142 14.52 -3.35 23.61
C PHE A 142 15.57 -3.33 22.49
N THR A 143 15.33 -2.61 21.39
CA THR A 143 16.28 -2.43 20.28
C THR A 143 16.81 -1.00 20.26
N LEU A 144 16.54 -0.20 19.22
CA LEU A 144 17.00 1.20 19.13
C LEU A 144 16.01 2.21 19.71
N ASP A 145 14.76 1.79 19.97
CA ASP A 145 13.70 2.61 20.60
C ASP A 145 13.53 4.03 20.01
N LEU A 146 13.62 4.15 18.67
CA LEU A 146 13.56 5.45 17.97
C LEU A 146 12.14 6.03 17.84
N GLY A 147 11.17 5.49 18.59
CA GLY A 147 9.75 5.81 18.49
C GLY A 147 9.32 7.12 19.18
N GLY A 148 10.24 7.78 19.90
CA GLY A 148 9.93 8.95 20.73
C GLY A 148 9.59 10.24 19.98
N SER A 149 9.83 10.34 18.67
CA SER A 149 9.52 11.54 17.88
C SER A 149 8.91 11.20 16.52
N THR A 150 7.89 11.97 16.12
CA THR A 150 7.29 11.85 14.77
C THR A 150 8.32 12.13 13.68
N TYR A 151 9.26 13.05 13.91
CA TYR A 151 10.30 13.37 12.94
C TYR A 151 11.31 12.24 12.76
N THR A 152 11.70 11.57 13.85
CA THR A 152 12.60 10.41 13.78
C THR A 152 11.91 9.24 13.08
N ALA A 153 10.64 9.00 13.38
CA ALA A 153 9.84 7.98 12.71
C ALA A 153 9.69 8.24 11.21
N PHE A 154 9.41 9.48 10.82
CA PHE A 154 9.31 9.88 9.42
C PHE A 154 10.66 9.74 8.68
N ALA A 155 11.76 10.22 9.29
CA ALA A 155 13.09 10.11 8.69
C ALA A 155 13.51 8.65 8.51
N ALA A 156 13.27 7.80 9.52
CA ALA A 156 13.47 6.37 9.45
C ALA A 156 12.66 5.74 8.31
N ALA A 157 11.39 6.15 8.14
CA ALA A 157 10.55 5.62 7.09
C ALA A 157 11.03 5.97 5.68
N VAL A 158 11.43 7.22 5.47
CA VAL A 158 12.04 7.65 4.20
C VAL A 158 13.33 6.88 3.94
N ALA A 159 14.20 6.74 4.95
CA ALA A 159 15.47 6.04 4.82
C ALA A 159 15.27 4.56 4.47
N VAL A 160 14.40 3.85 5.20
CA VAL A 160 14.09 2.43 4.95
C VAL A 160 13.48 2.24 3.57
N TRP A 161 12.60 3.14 3.13
CA TRP A 161 12.01 3.08 1.79
C TRP A 161 13.07 3.27 0.70
N ILE A 162 13.95 4.27 0.82
CA ILE A 162 15.07 4.49 -0.13
C ILE A 162 15.97 3.26 -0.18
N VAL A 163 16.38 2.73 0.97
CA VAL A 163 17.23 1.52 1.04
C VAL A 163 16.55 0.33 0.35
N SER A 164 15.24 0.16 0.55
CA SER A 164 14.47 -0.89 -0.10
C SER A 164 14.48 -0.76 -1.62
N VAL A 165 14.26 0.46 -2.14
CA VAL A 165 14.28 0.75 -3.58
C VAL A 165 15.67 0.52 -4.18
N LEU A 166 16.73 0.99 -3.50
CA LEU A 166 18.10 0.80 -3.95
C LEU A 166 18.52 -0.67 -3.94
N ALA A 167 18.18 -1.41 -2.88
CA ALA A 167 18.45 -2.85 -2.80
C ALA A 167 17.75 -3.62 -3.91
N ALA A 168 16.48 -3.30 -4.18
CA ALA A 168 15.73 -3.92 -5.27
C ALA A 168 16.31 -3.56 -6.65
N GLY A 169 16.70 -2.30 -6.86
CA GLY A 169 17.37 -1.86 -8.09
C GLY A 169 18.72 -2.56 -8.32
N ALA A 170 19.51 -2.76 -7.26
CA ALA A 170 20.78 -3.49 -7.34
C ALA A 170 20.57 -4.97 -7.70
N LEU A 171 19.53 -5.60 -7.18
CA LEU A 171 19.16 -6.98 -7.55
C LEU A 171 18.67 -7.06 -9.00
N GLU A 172 17.90 -6.07 -9.45
CA GLU A 172 17.44 -5.97 -10.83
C GLU A 172 18.61 -5.83 -11.81
N ALA A 173 19.57 -4.95 -11.52
CA ALA A 173 20.77 -4.77 -12.34
C ALA A 173 21.61 -6.04 -12.45
N ARG A 174 21.51 -6.95 -11.47
CA ARG A 174 22.17 -8.26 -11.46
C ARG A 174 21.32 -9.40 -12.05
N GLY A 175 20.08 -9.11 -12.50
CA GLY A 175 19.13 -10.12 -12.97
C GLY A 175 18.68 -11.11 -11.89
N GLN A 176 18.82 -10.76 -10.60
CA GLN A 176 18.56 -11.64 -9.47
C GLN A 176 17.17 -11.41 -8.88
N ARG A 177 16.48 -12.49 -8.49
CA ARG A 177 15.25 -12.39 -7.70
C ARG A 177 15.54 -11.91 -6.28
N GLY A 178 14.52 -11.39 -5.59
CA GLY A 178 14.64 -11.12 -4.17
C GLY A 178 14.88 -12.41 -3.37
N PRO A 179 15.62 -12.36 -2.24
CA PRO A 179 15.94 -13.53 -1.45
C PRO A 179 14.71 -14.34 -1.01
N ALA A 180 13.65 -13.64 -0.59
CA ALA A 180 12.42 -14.27 -0.12
C ALA A 180 11.62 -14.90 -1.27
N GLU A 181 11.54 -14.24 -2.42
CA GLU A 181 10.90 -14.77 -3.62
C GLU A 181 11.64 -16.01 -4.12
N TRP A 182 12.98 -16.01 -4.06
CA TRP A 182 13.79 -17.18 -4.38
C TRP A 182 13.50 -18.34 -3.43
N LEU A 183 13.50 -18.09 -2.11
CA LEU A 183 13.22 -19.10 -1.10
C LEU A 183 11.81 -19.68 -1.27
N LEU A 184 10.79 -18.82 -1.44
CA LEU A 184 9.42 -19.24 -1.65
C LEU A 184 9.32 -20.13 -2.89
N ARG A 185 9.91 -19.72 -4.01
CA ARG A 185 9.88 -20.53 -5.24
C ARG A 185 10.55 -21.88 -5.05
N ARG A 186 11.68 -21.92 -4.33
CA ARG A 186 12.39 -23.17 -4.02
C ARG A 186 11.53 -24.11 -3.18
N LEU A 187 10.83 -23.58 -2.17
CA LEU A 187 9.96 -24.37 -1.30
C LEU A 187 8.68 -24.86 -2.03
N THR A 188 8.07 -24.02 -2.85
CA THR A 188 6.83 -24.38 -3.56
C THR A 188 7.06 -25.35 -4.71
N TYR A 189 8.14 -25.16 -5.49
CA TYR A 189 8.37 -25.94 -6.71
C TYR A 189 9.48 -26.99 -6.58
N GLY A 190 10.14 -27.08 -5.42
CA GLY A 190 11.21 -28.05 -5.17
C GLY A 190 12.46 -27.86 -6.02
N ARG A 191 12.63 -26.71 -6.69
CA ARG A 191 13.82 -26.32 -7.45
C ARG A 191 14.27 -24.91 -7.08
#